data_AF-A0A972EBV9-F1
#
_entry.id   AF-A0A972EBV9-F1
#
_cell.length_a   1.000
_cell.length_b   1.000
_cell.length_c   1.000
_cell.angle_alpha   90.00
_cell.angle_beta   90.00
_cell.angle_gamma   90.00
#
_symmetry.space_group_name_H-M   'P 1'
#
loop_
_entity.id
_entity.type
_entity.pdbx_description
1 polymer ?
#
loop_
_entity_poly.entity_id
_entity_poly.type
_entity_poly.pdbx_seq_one_letter_code
_entity_poly.pdbx_strand_id
1 'polypeptide(L)'
;LRNSPMYQIAGEEFIYKAFEYAHEADPDALLFYNDYNDAEPAKSQRIYNLVKRMKDAGVPVDGIGMQGHYNIYGPSMDDVDKAIALYSTVVKHIHVTELDIRINEDMGGGLRFNQGAAQVADWERTMQQDQYVNLFKVLRKHKDVIDCVTFWNVSDKDSWLGVNNAPLLIDENYKVKQAYFAVKGFDPKLDNAVVLEDFQPSSKNQPGQEYPMVNSQGYARFKINAPRATSVIVSLGLGGSGGTVLHKAEDGSWMGTTAGPMDEGFHYYHLTIDGGVFNDPGTENYYGSTRWESGIEIPAHDAAFYAERDVPHGNVQQILFWSRSTDRLRKAFVYTPPQYEKNKKKYPVLYLQHGWGENEYAWWNQGHANLIMDNLIADGKIEPFIVVMTYGMTNEGFRPGAPRAAGARGMMDNGFETVLCDELIPYVDSHFRTVAKKDSRAMAGLSMGGMETHSITLARPELFGWYGLLSGGTYNPDEVKSTGVKGIFLSCGSKENPDQIRAAANALQDAGFNARGYVSEGTAHEFLTWRRSLYEMAPMFFKK
;
A
#
# COMPACT_ATOMS: atom_id res chain seq x y z
N LEU A 1 -10.05 31.70 34.51
CA LEU A 1 -8.97 32.60 34.05
C LEU A 1 -7.71 32.37 34.89
N ARG A 2 -6.52 32.61 34.33
CA ARG A 2 -5.25 32.53 35.08
C ARG A 2 -5.24 33.59 36.18
N ASN A 3 -4.76 33.25 37.37
CA ASN A 3 -4.59 34.21 38.48
C ASN A 3 -3.41 35.15 38.20
N SER A 4 -3.57 36.07 37.25
CA SER A 4 -2.57 37.07 36.85
C SER A 4 -2.71 38.34 37.68
N PRO A 5 -1.67 39.19 37.75
CA PRO A 5 -1.78 40.50 38.40
C PRO A 5 -2.95 41.34 37.85
N MET A 6 -3.18 41.30 36.53
CA MET A 6 -4.30 42.03 35.91
C MET A 6 -5.66 41.50 36.37
N TYR A 7 -5.81 40.18 36.49
CA TYR A 7 -7.03 39.56 37.02
C TYR A 7 -7.25 39.91 38.49
N GLN A 8 -6.19 40.00 39.29
CA GLN A 8 -6.28 40.41 40.70
C GLN A 8 -6.70 41.88 40.87
N ILE A 9 -6.30 42.75 39.93
CA ILE A 9 -6.59 44.19 39.97
C ILE A 9 -8.01 44.48 39.47
N ALA A 10 -8.40 43.93 38.33
CA ALA A 10 -9.61 44.32 37.61
C ALA A 10 -10.61 43.17 37.34
N GLY A 11 -10.39 41.98 37.93
CA GLY A 11 -11.26 40.83 37.71
C GLY A 11 -11.25 40.38 36.25
N GLU A 12 -12.37 39.88 35.73
CA GLU A 12 -12.49 39.51 34.30
C GLU A 12 -12.51 40.74 33.37
N GLU A 13 -12.88 41.93 33.88
CA GLU A 13 -13.08 43.13 33.06
C GLU A 13 -11.82 43.64 32.36
N PHE A 14 -10.62 43.27 32.83
CA PHE A 14 -9.38 43.65 32.15
C PHE A 14 -9.35 43.14 30.69
N ILE A 15 -9.97 41.99 30.43
CA ILE A 15 -10.08 41.43 29.08
C ILE A 15 -10.99 42.31 28.23
N TYR A 16 -12.10 42.78 28.78
CA TYR A 16 -13.10 43.56 28.05
C TYR A 16 -12.51 44.91 27.67
N LYS A 17 -11.85 45.57 28.64
CA LYS A 17 -11.15 46.83 28.43
C LYS A 17 -10.02 46.74 27.40
N ALA A 18 -9.32 45.60 27.32
CA ALA A 18 -8.28 45.42 26.31
C ALA A 18 -8.85 45.48 24.88
N PHE A 19 -10.01 44.87 24.65
CA PHE A 19 -10.69 44.92 23.35
C PHE A 19 -11.29 46.31 23.07
N GLU A 20 -11.93 46.93 24.05
CA GLU A 20 -12.46 48.29 23.92
C GLU A 20 -11.36 49.29 23.54
N TYR A 21 -10.23 49.28 24.25
CA TYR A 21 -9.12 50.20 23.95
C TYR A 21 -8.40 49.88 22.64
N ALA A 22 -8.32 48.61 22.24
CA ALA A 22 -7.80 48.25 20.92
C ALA A 22 -8.71 48.80 19.81
N HIS A 23 -10.03 48.68 19.96
CA HIS A 23 -10.99 49.20 19.01
C HIS A 23 -11.03 50.74 18.99
N GLU A 24 -10.86 51.40 20.13
CA GLU A 24 -10.71 52.87 20.18
C GLU A 24 -9.46 53.36 19.43
N ALA A 25 -8.37 52.58 19.47
CA ALA A 25 -7.12 52.92 18.79
C ALA A 25 -7.19 52.65 17.28
N ASP A 26 -7.86 51.59 16.86
CA ASP A 26 -8.08 51.23 15.45
C ASP A 26 -9.47 50.57 15.28
N PRO A 27 -10.50 51.36 14.91
CA PRO A 27 -11.86 50.85 14.74
C PRO A 27 -12.03 49.88 13.57
N ASP A 28 -11.09 49.86 12.62
CA ASP A 28 -11.15 49.01 11.43
C ASP A 28 -10.46 47.65 11.64
N ALA A 29 -9.69 47.50 12.73
CA ALA A 29 -9.02 46.26 13.07
C ALA A 29 -10.01 45.18 13.56
N LEU A 30 -9.89 43.97 13.03
CA LEU A 30 -10.58 42.80 13.56
C LEU A 30 -9.90 42.32 14.84
N LEU A 31 -10.67 42.15 15.91
CA LEU A 31 -10.17 41.78 17.23
C LEU A 31 -10.48 40.32 17.57
N PHE A 32 -9.45 39.56 17.94
CA PHE A 32 -9.54 38.11 18.17
C PHE A 32 -9.18 37.75 19.61
N TYR A 33 -9.98 36.89 20.24
CA TYR A 33 -9.52 36.12 21.40
C TYR A 33 -8.60 35.00 20.89
N ASN A 34 -7.35 34.94 21.33
CA ASN A 34 -6.39 33.94 20.86
C ASN A 34 -5.76 33.16 22.02
N ASP A 35 -5.76 31.83 21.95
CA ASP A 35 -5.23 30.95 22.99
C ASP A 35 -4.77 29.62 22.35
N TYR A 36 -4.24 28.67 23.15
CA TYR A 36 -3.80 27.33 22.73
C TYR A 36 -4.65 26.23 23.37
N ASN A 37 -4.56 24.97 22.90
CA ASN A 37 -5.39 23.86 23.39
C ASN A 37 -6.91 24.13 23.25
N ASP A 38 -7.30 24.91 22.26
CA ASP A 38 -8.67 25.42 22.09
C ASP A 38 -9.67 24.33 21.68
N ALA A 39 -9.17 23.16 21.27
CA ALA A 39 -9.97 21.99 20.97
C ALA A 39 -10.22 21.10 22.19
N GLU A 40 -9.53 21.30 23.33
CA GLU A 40 -9.76 20.49 24.53
C GLU A 40 -11.20 20.73 25.07
N PRO A 41 -12.07 19.72 25.21
CA PRO A 41 -13.50 19.92 25.42
C PRO A 41 -13.85 20.84 26.61
N ALA A 42 -13.14 20.72 27.73
CA ALA A 42 -13.41 21.58 28.88
C ALA A 42 -12.90 23.01 28.66
N LYS A 43 -11.78 23.20 27.94
CA LYS A 43 -11.27 24.55 27.60
C LYS A 43 -12.13 25.21 26.53
N SER A 44 -12.59 24.47 25.52
CA SER A 44 -13.41 25.03 24.46
C SER A 44 -14.71 25.60 24.99
N GLN A 45 -15.36 24.90 25.93
CA GLN A 45 -16.54 25.42 26.62
C GLN A 45 -16.25 26.69 27.44
N ARG A 46 -15.08 26.78 28.08
CA ARG A 46 -14.67 27.97 28.85
C ARG A 46 -14.42 29.18 27.93
N ILE A 47 -13.75 28.97 26.80
CA ILE A 47 -13.50 29.99 25.78
C ILE A 47 -14.84 30.49 25.23
N TYR A 48 -15.72 29.57 24.80
CA TYR A 48 -17.06 29.90 24.32
C TYR A 48 -17.83 30.75 25.34
N ASN A 49 -17.87 30.32 26.61
CA ASN A 49 -18.61 31.04 27.65
C ASN A 49 -18.05 32.46 27.88
N LEU A 50 -16.72 32.66 27.79
CA LEU A 50 -16.10 33.97 27.92
C LEU A 50 -16.44 34.88 26.73
N VAL A 51 -16.22 34.40 25.51
CA VAL A 51 -16.49 35.19 24.29
C VAL A 51 -17.97 35.52 24.17
N LYS A 52 -18.86 34.60 24.57
CA LYS A 52 -20.30 34.87 24.65
C LYS A 52 -20.62 36.01 25.62
N ARG A 53 -20.06 36.00 26.84
CA ARG A 53 -20.26 37.10 27.80
C ARG A 53 -19.72 38.43 27.27
N MET A 54 -18.58 38.42 26.59
CA MET A 54 -18.02 39.61 25.94
C MET A 54 -18.99 40.16 24.87
N LYS A 55 -19.53 39.29 24.01
CA LYS A 55 -20.54 39.65 23.00
C LYS A 55 -21.81 40.22 23.65
N ASP A 56 -22.34 39.54 24.67
CA ASP A 56 -23.54 39.96 25.40
C ASP A 56 -23.34 41.32 26.11
N ALA A 57 -22.10 41.64 26.51
CA ALA A 57 -21.71 42.92 27.11
C ALA A 57 -21.38 44.02 26.08
N GLY A 58 -21.45 43.75 24.77
CA GLY A 58 -21.16 44.72 23.72
C GLY A 58 -19.68 44.98 23.46
N VAL A 59 -18.78 44.11 23.93
CA VAL A 59 -17.34 44.20 23.69
C VAL A 59 -17.03 43.88 22.21
N PRO A 60 -16.17 44.67 21.52
CA PRO A 60 -15.88 44.48 20.10
C PRO A 60 -14.94 43.29 19.86
N VAL A 61 -15.47 42.07 19.94
CA VAL A 61 -14.76 40.83 19.57
C VAL A 61 -15.31 40.26 18.26
N ASP A 62 -14.45 40.10 17.27
CA ASP A 62 -14.83 39.69 15.92
C ASP A 62 -14.62 38.20 15.68
N GLY A 63 -13.58 37.63 16.31
CA GLY A 63 -13.16 36.26 16.05
C GLY A 63 -12.46 35.53 17.19
N ILE A 64 -12.17 34.26 16.94
CA ILE A 64 -11.42 33.38 17.82
C ILE A 64 -10.20 32.84 17.06
N GLY A 65 -9.01 33.03 17.63
CA GLY A 65 -7.75 32.44 17.19
C GLY A 65 -7.47 31.15 17.96
N MET A 66 -7.14 30.09 17.22
CA MET A 66 -6.79 28.77 17.75
C MET A 66 -5.32 28.48 17.47
N GLN A 67 -4.50 28.31 18.52
CA GLN A 67 -3.12 27.85 18.39
C GLN A 67 -3.07 26.31 18.47
N GLY A 68 -2.81 25.69 17.32
CA GLY A 68 -2.68 24.25 17.15
C GLY A 68 -1.26 23.75 17.41
N HIS A 69 -0.86 23.64 18.67
CA HIS A 69 0.37 22.93 19.07
C HIS A 69 0.05 21.49 19.47
N TYR A 70 -0.11 20.64 18.45
CA TYR A 70 -0.65 19.30 18.56
C TYR A 70 0.44 18.23 18.49
N ASN A 71 0.05 16.98 18.66
CA ASN A 71 0.93 15.85 18.40
C ASN A 71 0.22 14.73 17.64
N ILE A 72 0.93 13.65 17.33
CA ILE A 72 0.40 12.52 16.57
C ILE A 72 -0.70 11.72 17.30
N TYR A 73 -0.94 11.99 18.59
CA TYR A 73 -1.95 11.32 19.41
C TYR A 73 -3.18 12.20 19.69
N GLY A 74 -3.10 13.51 19.46
CA GLY A 74 -4.22 14.40 19.74
C GLY A 74 -3.99 15.87 19.39
N PRO A 75 -5.04 16.69 19.47
CA PRO A 75 -6.41 16.35 19.87
C PRO A 75 -7.12 15.43 18.86
N SER A 76 -8.24 14.83 19.27
CA SER A 76 -9.05 14.07 18.32
C SER A 76 -9.69 15.00 17.29
N MET A 77 -9.92 14.51 16.07
CA MET A 77 -10.55 15.31 15.02
C MET A 77 -11.99 15.67 15.35
N ASP A 78 -12.67 14.82 16.12
CA ASP A 78 -14.01 15.09 16.65
C ASP A 78 -14.00 16.25 17.66
N ASP A 79 -12.98 16.33 18.53
CA ASP A 79 -12.82 17.46 19.45
C ASP A 79 -12.58 18.77 18.69
N VAL A 80 -11.75 18.74 17.64
CA VAL A 80 -11.50 19.91 16.78
C VAL A 80 -12.78 20.34 16.07
N ASP A 81 -13.51 19.40 15.46
CA ASP A 81 -14.78 19.64 14.76
C ASP A 81 -15.83 20.27 15.69
N LYS A 82 -16.00 19.69 16.89
CA LYS A 82 -16.92 20.18 17.93
C LYS A 82 -16.53 21.56 18.43
N ALA A 83 -15.25 21.84 18.63
CA ALA A 83 -14.77 23.15 19.09
C ALA A 83 -15.06 24.23 18.04
N ILE A 84 -14.73 24.00 16.77
CA ILE A 84 -15.00 24.95 15.68
C ILE A 84 -16.51 25.18 15.54
N ALA A 85 -17.30 24.10 15.54
CA ALA A 85 -18.76 24.20 15.50
C ALA A 85 -19.30 25.03 16.67
N LEU A 86 -18.81 24.82 17.90
CA LEU A 86 -19.21 25.61 19.07
C LEU A 86 -18.85 27.09 18.92
N TYR A 87 -17.63 27.40 18.49
CA TYR A 87 -17.16 28.78 18.31
C TYR A 87 -17.91 29.53 17.22
N SER A 88 -18.25 28.85 16.12
CA SER A 88 -19.02 29.43 15.02
C SER A 88 -20.39 30.00 15.44
N THR A 89 -20.91 29.58 16.60
CA THR A 89 -22.18 30.08 17.11
C THR A 89 -22.08 31.47 17.78
N VAL A 90 -20.86 31.96 18.07
CA VAL A 90 -20.63 33.26 18.74
C VAL A 90 -19.74 34.22 17.95
N VAL A 91 -18.94 33.71 17.00
CA VAL A 91 -18.09 34.52 16.11
C VAL A 91 -18.23 34.08 14.65
N LYS A 92 -17.90 34.99 13.73
CA LYS A 92 -17.92 34.73 12.28
C LYS A 92 -16.54 34.41 11.71
N HIS A 93 -15.49 34.77 12.43
CA HIS A 93 -14.11 34.62 12.01
C HIS A 93 -13.37 33.69 12.97
N ILE A 94 -12.82 32.60 12.45
CA ILE A 94 -11.95 31.69 13.18
C ILE A 94 -10.63 31.59 12.43
N HIS A 95 -9.54 31.85 13.12
CA HIS A 95 -8.19 31.74 12.58
C HIS A 95 -7.47 30.58 13.27
N VAL A 96 -6.88 29.66 12.51
CA VAL A 96 -5.80 28.82 13.06
C VAL A 96 -4.53 29.65 13.01
N THR A 97 -4.18 30.28 14.13
CA THR A 97 -3.18 31.34 14.19
C THR A 97 -1.75 30.81 14.24
N GLU A 98 -1.58 29.61 14.75
CA GLU A 98 -0.32 28.86 14.78
C GLU A 98 -0.63 27.37 14.61
N LEU A 99 0.16 26.64 13.83
CA LEU A 99 -0.01 25.20 13.63
C LEU A 99 1.34 24.50 13.56
N ASP A 100 1.50 23.49 14.42
CA ASP A 100 2.54 22.48 14.37
C ASP A 100 2.05 21.15 14.98
N ILE A 101 2.53 20.02 14.46
CA ILE A 101 2.15 18.68 14.93
C ILE A 101 3.42 17.88 15.16
N ARG A 102 3.83 17.71 16.42
CA ARG A 102 5.04 16.94 16.77
C ARG A 102 4.79 15.44 16.87
N ILE A 103 5.83 14.66 16.65
CA ILE A 103 5.80 13.18 16.72
C ILE A 103 5.87 12.59 18.13
N ASN A 104 6.11 13.41 19.16
CA ASN A 104 6.25 12.94 20.53
C ASN A 104 4.93 13.04 21.32
N GLU A 105 4.94 12.68 22.60
CA GLU A 105 3.74 12.74 23.46
C GLU A 105 3.46 14.14 24.06
N ASP A 106 4.36 15.11 23.94
CA ASP A 106 4.21 16.43 24.56
C ASP A 106 2.95 17.14 23.99
N MET A 107 2.19 17.88 24.82
CA MET A 107 0.97 18.69 24.55
C MET A 107 1.12 20.24 24.65
N GLY A 108 0.64 21.05 23.69
CA GLY A 108 0.38 22.49 23.89
C GLY A 108 1.58 23.44 23.75
N GLY A 109 1.33 24.74 23.97
CA GLY A 109 2.24 25.87 23.73
C GLY A 109 3.13 26.29 24.93
N GLY A 110 3.40 25.39 25.87
CA GLY A 110 4.26 25.69 27.04
C GLY A 110 5.75 25.68 26.69
N LEU A 111 6.54 26.63 27.24
CA LEU A 111 7.99 26.76 26.99
C LEU A 111 8.87 25.64 27.59
N ARG A 112 8.29 24.55 28.10
CA ARG A 112 9.01 23.36 28.57
C ARG A 112 8.67 22.20 27.65
N PHE A 113 9.60 21.79 26.81
CA PHE A 113 9.40 20.78 25.78
C PHE A 113 10.65 19.91 25.62
N ASN A 114 10.45 18.64 25.27
CA ASN A 114 11.54 17.75 24.88
C ASN A 114 11.93 18.05 23.44
N GLN A 115 13.22 18.22 23.13
CA GLN A 115 13.69 18.45 21.76
C GLN A 115 13.71 17.18 20.88
N GLY A 116 13.27 16.03 21.40
CA GLY A 116 13.05 14.78 20.65
C GLY A 116 14.29 13.88 20.54
N ALA A 117 14.07 12.61 20.17
CA ALA A 117 15.12 11.61 19.93
C ALA A 117 15.75 11.77 18.54
N ALA A 118 17.03 11.47 18.37
CA ALA A 118 17.80 11.79 17.15
C ALA A 118 17.29 11.14 15.84
N GLN A 119 16.39 10.16 15.89
CA GLN A 119 15.81 9.55 14.69
C GLN A 119 14.30 9.36 14.82
N VAL A 120 13.57 9.90 13.84
CA VAL A 120 12.13 9.75 13.66
C VAL A 120 11.84 8.45 12.92
N ALA A 121 11.06 7.56 13.51
CA ALA A 121 10.65 6.31 12.89
C ALA A 121 9.60 6.53 11.79
N ASP A 122 9.57 5.64 10.79
CA ASP A 122 8.66 5.78 9.64
C ASP A 122 7.17 5.72 10.03
N TRP A 123 6.83 4.94 11.07
CA TRP A 123 5.46 4.85 11.58
C TRP A 123 5.02 6.16 12.26
N GLU A 124 5.91 6.87 12.94
CA GLU A 124 5.61 8.19 13.54
C GLU A 124 5.33 9.23 12.45
N ARG A 125 6.09 9.21 11.35
CA ARG A 125 5.83 10.06 10.17
C ARG A 125 4.47 9.78 9.55
N THR A 126 4.08 8.50 9.50
CA THR A 126 2.78 8.08 8.97
C THR A 126 1.63 8.58 9.85
N MET A 127 1.73 8.45 11.18
CA MET A 127 0.74 9.03 12.09
C MET A 127 0.65 10.55 11.99
N GLN A 128 1.79 11.23 11.85
CA GLN A 128 1.80 12.68 11.65
C GLN A 128 1.11 13.10 10.35
N GLN A 129 1.38 12.38 9.26
CA GLN A 129 0.72 12.63 7.99
C GLN A 129 -0.81 12.47 8.11
N ASP A 130 -1.27 11.39 8.75
CA ASP A 130 -2.69 11.15 8.99
C ASP A 130 -3.33 12.28 9.83
N GLN A 131 -2.67 12.68 10.92
CA GLN A 131 -3.14 13.77 11.77
C GLN A 131 -3.27 15.09 11.00
N TYR A 132 -2.29 15.43 10.14
CA TYR A 132 -2.39 16.59 9.25
C TYR A 132 -3.55 16.48 8.25
N VAL A 133 -3.70 15.33 7.60
CA VAL A 133 -4.74 15.11 6.59
C VAL A 133 -6.13 15.26 7.21
N ASN A 134 -6.37 14.59 8.33
CA ASN A 134 -7.69 14.63 8.96
C ASN A 134 -7.98 16.00 9.56
N LEU A 135 -6.97 16.71 10.10
CA LEU A 135 -7.14 18.08 10.56
C LEU A 135 -7.58 18.99 9.42
N PHE A 136 -6.90 18.94 8.27
CA PHE A 136 -7.26 19.78 7.13
C PHE A 136 -8.62 19.40 6.53
N LYS A 137 -9.06 18.15 6.60
CA LYS A 137 -10.44 17.77 6.24
C LYS A 137 -11.47 18.48 7.14
N VAL A 138 -11.26 18.50 8.46
CA VAL A 138 -12.12 19.22 9.40
C VAL A 138 -12.09 20.73 9.13
N LEU A 139 -10.91 21.32 8.95
CA LEU A 139 -10.79 22.76 8.69
C LEU A 139 -11.50 23.16 7.38
N ARG A 140 -11.39 22.34 6.32
CA ARG A 140 -12.08 22.58 5.04
C ARG A 140 -13.59 22.38 5.12
N LYS A 141 -14.08 21.49 6.00
CA LYS A 141 -15.52 21.33 6.30
C LYS A 141 -16.11 22.63 6.85
N HIS A 142 -15.35 23.35 7.68
CA HIS A 142 -15.73 24.64 8.30
C HIS A 142 -15.17 25.87 7.56
N LYS A 143 -14.90 25.76 6.26
CA LYS A 143 -14.32 26.85 5.44
C LYS A 143 -15.17 28.13 5.38
N ASP A 144 -16.42 28.07 5.82
CA ASP A 144 -17.33 29.21 5.90
C ASP A 144 -17.05 30.13 7.10
N VAL A 145 -16.32 29.63 8.10
CA VAL A 145 -15.91 30.38 9.29
C VAL A 145 -14.39 30.38 9.52
N ILE A 146 -13.65 29.45 8.91
CA ILE A 146 -12.18 29.39 8.97
C ILE A 146 -11.58 30.27 7.86
N ASP A 147 -11.05 31.43 8.24
CA ASP A 147 -10.50 32.39 7.26
C ASP A 147 -9.03 32.12 6.93
N CYS A 148 -8.24 31.62 7.88
CA CYS A 148 -6.82 31.36 7.66
C CYS A 148 -6.27 30.22 8.52
N VAL A 149 -5.19 29.60 8.00
CA VAL A 149 -4.36 28.63 8.73
C VAL A 149 -2.90 29.05 8.58
N THR A 150 -2.29 29.45 9.69
CA THR A 150 -0.91 29.89 9.77
C THR A 150 -0.09 28.83 10.48
N PHE A 151 0.94 28.33 9.82
CA PHE A 151 1.92 27.44 10.45
C PHE A 151 2.88 28.26 11.29
N TRP A 152 3.36 27.66 12.39
CA TRP A 152 4.17 28.41 13.33
C TRP A 152 5.54 28.83 12.77
N ASN A 153 6.08 28.07 11.81
CA ASN A 153 7.22 28.52 11.00
C ASN A 153 7.26 27.79 9.64
N VAL A 154 8.27 28.08 8.84
CA VAL A 154 8.47 27.49 7.51
C VAL A 154 8.95 26.04 7.60
N SER A 155 9.96 25.76 8.43
CA SER A 155 10.66 24.47 8.44
C SER A 155 11.00 23.97 9.84
N ASP A 156 11.21 22.66 9.98
CA ASP A 156 11.61 22.04 11.26
C ASP A 156 12.88 22.66 11.85
N LYS A 157 13.79 23.15 11.01
CA LYS A 157 15.04 23.81 11.43
C LYS A 157 14.78 25.04 12.31
N ASP A 158 13.72 25.77 12.01
CA ASP A 158 13.38 27.03 12.64
C ASP A 158 12.26 26.87 13.68
N SER A 159 11.85 25.63 13.96
CA SER A 159 10.82 25.33 14.94
C SER A 159 11.34 25.46 16.37
N TRP A 160 10.58 26.13 17.21
CA TRP A 160 10.82 26.17 18.66
C TRP A 160 10.80 24.77 19.30
N LEU A 161 10.10 23.80 18.71
CA LEU A 161 10.02 22.42 19.21
C LEU A 161 11.28 21.61 18.91
N GLY A 162 12.17 22.10 18.04
CA GLY A 162 13.38 21.40 17.64
C GLY A 162 13.15 20.38 16.51
N VAL A 163 14.20 20.20 15.71
CA VAL A 163 14.21 19.38 14.49
C VAL A 163 13.80 17.93 14.74
N ASN A 164 14.20 17.34 15.87
CA ASN A 164 13.95 15.92 16.10
C ASN A 164 12.48 15.60 16.41
N ASN A 165 11.62 16.61 16.57
CA ASN A 165 10.17 16.43 16.70
C ASN A 165 9.44 16.52 15.36
N ALA A 166 10.16 16.80 14.28
CA ALA A 166 9.69 16.93 12.90
C ALA A 166 8.34 17.68 12.74
N PRO A 167 8.09 18.80 13.43
CA PRO A 167 6.73 19.28 13.68
C PRO A 167 6.00 19.92 12.47
N LEU A 168 6.72 20.35 11.43
CA LEU A 168 6.17 21.16 10.32
C LEU A 168 6.09 20.38 9.01
N LEU A 169 5.55 20.99 7.95
CA LEU A 169 5.40 20.34 6.63
C LEU A 169 6.70 20.29 5.81
N ILE A 170 7.74 20.99 6.24
CA ILE A 170 9.04 21.11 5.57
C ILE A 170 10.14 20.71 6.56
N ASP A 171 11.04 19.83 6.14
CA ASP A 171 12.13 19.31 6.96
C ASP A 171 13.27 20.33 7.18
N GLU A 172 14.27 19.95 7.98
CA GLU A 172 15.41 20.79 8.33
C GLU A 172 16.31 21.19 7.15
N ASN A 173 16.14 20.51 6.01
CA ASN A 173 16.87 20.74 4.76
C ASN A 173 16.00 21.46 3.72
N TYR A 174 14.88 22.06 4.14
CA TYR A 174 13.91 22.72 3.27
C TYR A 174 13.26 21.79 2.21
N LYS A 175 13.22 20.49 2.47
CA LYS A 175 12.48 19.54 1.62
C LYS A 175 11.06 19.38 2.14
N VAL A 176 10.10 19.41 1.22
CA VAL A 176 8.70 19.17 1.53
C VAL A 176 8.49 17.72 1.95
N LYS A 177 7.74 17.52 3.04
CA LYS A 177 7.35 16.20 3.54
C LYS A 177 6.10 15.70 2.81
N GLN A 178 5.80 14.40 2.92
CA GLN A 178 4.58 13.82 2.33
C GLN A 178 3.29 14.50 2.81
N ALA A 179 3.24 14.88 4.09
CA ALA A 179 2.12 15.64 4.67
C ALA A 179 1.84 16.95 3.91
N TYR A 180 2.86 17.63 3.36
CA TYR A 180 2.67 18.85 2.56
C TYR A 180 1.80 18.59 1.33
N PHE A 181 2.07 17.51 0.60
CA PHE A 181 1.32 17.17 -0.60
C PHE A 181 -0.12 16.79 -0.28
N ALA A 182 -0.35 16.12 0.84
CA ALA A 182 -1.69 15.76 1.28
C ALA A 182 -2.51 16.98 1.76
N VAL A 183 -1.86 17.94 2.43
CA VAL A 183 -2.47 19.21 2.83
C VAL A 183 -2.72 20.13 1.62
N LYS A 184 -1.83 20.16 0.64
CA LYS A 184 -1.97 20.98 -0.57
C LYS A 184 -2.96 20.38 -1.58
N GLY A 185 -2.90 19.07 -1.78
CA GLY A 185 -3.65 18.32 -2.79
C GLY A 185 -5.09 18.06 -2.40
N PHE A 186 -5.86 19.12 -2.18
CA PHE A 186 -7.29 18.99 -1.91
C PHE A 186 -8.01 18.40 -3.12
N ASP A 187 -8.58 17.21 -2.95
CA ASP A 187 -9.53 16.64 -3.89
C ASP A 187 -10.91 16.60 -3.24
N PRO A 188 -11.80 17.58 -3.52
CA PRO A 188 -13.14 17.59 -2.96
C PRO A 188 -13.95 16.33 -3.31
N LYS A 189 -13.64 15.60 -4.39
CA LYS A 189 -14.37 14.38 -4.72
C LYS A 189 -13.98 13.24 -3.78
N LEU A 190 -12.68 13.09 -3.49
CA LEU A 190 -12.19 12.07 -2.56
C LEU A 190 -12.51 12.43 -1.11
N ASP A 191 -12.33 13.69 -0.72
CA ASP A 191 -12.57 14.14 0.66
C ASP A 191 -14.06 14.11 1.03
N ASN A 192 -14.96 14.31 0.06
CA ASN A 192 -16.40 14.22 0.26
C ASN A 192 -16.98 12.87 -0.22
N ALA A 193 -16.12 11.89 -0.54
CA ALA A 193 -16.59 10.58 -0.95
C ALA A 193 -17.35 9.94 0.22
N VAL A 194 -18.60 9.56 -0.04
CA VAL A 194 -19.38 8.78 0.92
C VAL A 194 -19.03 7.31 0.72
N VAL A 195 -18.42 6.72 1.74
CA VAL A 195 -18.15 5.28 1.80
C VAL A 195 -19.48 4.57 2.05
N LEU A 196 -19.85 3.64 1.16
CA LEU A 196 -21.01 2.79 1.34
C LEU A 196 -20.75 1.75 2.42
N GLU A 197 -21.74 1.53 3.27
CA GLU A 197 -21.65 0.62 4.44
C GLU A 197 -21.98 -0.84 4.09
N ASP A 198 -21.98 -1.21 2.81
CA ASP A 198 -22.27 -2.58 2.33
C ASP A 198 -21.06 -3.54 2.43
N PHE A 199 -20.22 -3.31 3.44
CA PHE A 199 -19.03 -4.10 3.73
C PHE A 199 -19.37 -5.58 3.93
N GLN A 200 -18.55 -6.44 3.32
CA GLN A 200 -18.57 -7.89 3.47
C GLN A 200 -17.21 -8.38 3.96
N PRO A 201 -17.15 -9.47 4.75
CA PRO A 201 -15.89 -10.10 5.12
C PRO A 201 -15.05 -10.42 3.88
N SER A 202 -13.75 -10.14 3.95
CA SER A 202 -12.83 -10.50 2.87
C SER A 202 -12.79 -12.02 2.68
N SER A 203 -12.70 -12.45 1.42
CA SER A 203 -12.57 -13.87 1.09
C SER A 203 -11.26 -14.51 1.57
N LYS A 204 -10.33 -13.72 2.11
CA LYS A 204 -9.04 -14.16 2.65
C LYS A 204 -9.02 -14.19 4.19
N ASN A 205 -10.17 -14.01 4.83
CA ASN A 205 -10.30 -14.12 6.27
C ASN A 205 -10.13 -15.57 6.73
N GLN A 206 -9.55 -15.75 7.91
CA GLN A 206 -9.53 -17.07 8.55
C GLN A 206 -10.95 -17.51 8.93
N PRO A 207 -11.21 -18.83 9.08
CA PRO A 207 -12.51 -19.32 9.48
C PRO A 207 -13.05 -18.65 10.75
N GLY A 208 -14.22 -18.02 10.64
CA GLY A 208 -14.90 -17.32 11.74
C GLY A 208 -14.45 -15.87 11.98
N GLN A 209 -13.54 -15.32 11.17
CA GLN A 209 -13.12 -13.92 11.26
C GLN A 209 -13.97 -13.02 10.35
N GLU A 210 -14.54 -11.97 10.92
CA GLU A 210 -15.36 -10.99 10.17
C GLU A 210 -14.51 -9.90 9.49
N TYR A 211 -13.32 -9.61 10.02
CA TYR A 211 -12.43 -8.57 9.53
C TYR A 211 -11.10 -9.13 9.01
N PRO A 212 -10.47 -8.45 8.04
CA PRO A 212 -10.91 -7.25 7.35
C PRO A 212 -12.15 -7.44 6.48
N MET A 213 -12.80 -6.34 6.14
CA MET A 213 -13.96 -6.29 5.26
C MET A 213 -13.66 -5.44 4.02
N VAL A 214 -14.39 -5.69 2.94
CA VAL A 214 -14.35 -4.94 1.68
C VAL A 214 -15.76 -4.54 1.25
N ASN A 215 -15.94 -3.37 0.65
CA ASN A 215 -17.26 -2.90 0.18
C ASN A 215 -17.38 -2.86 -1.35
N SER A 216 -18.55 -2.54 -1.89
CA SER A 216 -18.78 -2.56 -3.34
C SER A 216 -18.02 -1.48 -4.12
N GLN A 217 -17.45 -0.50 -3.42
CA GLN A 217 -16.66 0.57 -4.01
C GLN A 217 -15.16 0.24 -4.04
N GLY A 218 -14.73 -0.86 -3.39
CA GLY A 218 -13.32 -1.25 -3.27
C GLY A 218 -12.60 -0.69 -2.04
N TYR A 219 -13.33 -0.14 -1.06
CA TYR A 219 -12.73 0.24 0.22
C TYR A 219 -12.49 -0.99 1.09
N ALA A 220 -11.37 -0.99 1.83
CA ALA A 220 -11.09 -1.98 2.86
C ALA A 220 -11.24 -1.38 4.26
N ARG A 221 -11.87 -2.12 5.16
CA ARG A 221 -12.06 -1.76 6.57
C ARG A 221 -11.40 -2.78 7.47
N PHE A 222 -10.56 -2.28 8.37
CA PHE A 222 -9.76 -3.08 9.30
C PHE A 222 -10.27 -2.89 10.73
N LYS A 223 -10.15 -3.94 11.54
CA LYS A 223 -10.48 -3.93 12.97
C LYS A 223 -9.50 -4.78 13.75
N ILE A 224 -8.73 -4.17 14.65
CA ILE A 224 -7.68 -4.83 15.44
C ILE A 224 -7.96 -4.66 16.93
N ASN A 225 -7.97 -5.76 17.68
CA ASN A 225 -8.13 -5.70 19.13
C ASN A 225 -6.76 -5.61 19.83
N ALA A 226 -6.33 -4.39 20.13
CA ALA A 226 -5.07 -4.09 20.81
C ALA A 226 -5.28 -2.99 21.87
N PRO A 227 -5.95 -3.28 23.00
CA PRO A 227 -6.47 -2.26 23.91
C PRO A 227 -5.40 -1.40 24.59
N ARG A 228 -4.16 -1.92 24.69
CA ARG A 228 -3.01 -1.22 25.27
C ARG A 228 -2.10 -0.54 24.24
N ALA A 229 -2.34 -0.73 22.94
CA ALA A 229 -1.56 -0.05 21.92
C ALA A 229 -1.78 1.46 22.00
N THR A 230 -0.82 2.22 21.49
CA THR A 230 -0.90 3.66 21.27
C THR A 230 -0.97 4.01 19.78
N SER A 231 -0.52 3.12 18.90
CA SER A 231 -0.66 3.24 17.46
C SER A 231 -0.96 1.90 16.78
N VAL A 232 -1.84 1.93 15.77
CA VAL A 232 -2.09 0.81 14.87
C VAL A 232 -2.21 1.34 13.45
N ILE A 233 -1.36 0.84 12.56
CA ILE A 233 -1.31 1.23 11.14
C ILE A 233 -1.42 -0.02 10.30
N VAL A 234 -2.18 0.05 9.20
CA VAL A 234 -2.25 -0.99 8.18
C VAL A 234 -1.47 -0.54 6.95
N SER A 235 -0.34 -1.17 6.67
CA SER A 235 0.53 -0.86 5.52
C SER A 235 0.21 -1.81 4.37
N LEU A 236 -0.02 -1.27 3.16
CA LEU A 236 -0.45 -2.03 1.98
C LEU A 236 0.67 -2.23 0.96
N GLY A 237 0.58 -3.29 0.17
CA GLY A 237 1.50 -3.63 -0.92
C GLY A 237 2.72 -4.45 -0.47
N LEU A 238 3.51 -4.89 -1.45
CA LEU A 238 4.73 -5.67 -1.22
C LEU A 238 5.75 -4.83 -0.43
N GLY A 239 5.97 -5.18 0.83
CA GLY A 239 6.91 -4.53 1.75
C GLY A 239 6.28 -3.42 2.57
N GLY A 240 5.01 -3.12 2.34
CA GLY A 240 4.29 -2.01 2.94
C GLY A 240 4.72 -0.66 2.37
N SER A 241 3.76 0.14 1.92
CA SER A 241 3.96 1.55 1.60
C SER A 241 2.74 2.37 2.01
N GLY A 242 2.98 3.54 2.62
CA GLY A 242 1.92 4.31 3.27
C GLY A 242 1.21 3.51 4.36
N GLY A 243 -0.01 3.91 4.71
CA GLY A 243 -0.86 3.08 5.55
C GLY A 243 -2.17 3.73 5.96
N THR A 244 -3.14 2.91 6.33
CA THR A 244 -4.38 3.34 6.97
C THR A 244 -4.12 3.37 8.48
N VAL A 245 -4.08 4.56 9.07
CA VAL A 245 -4.05 4.69 10.52
C VAL A 245 -5.41 4.27 11.07
N LEU A 246 -5.41 3.38 12.06
CA LEU A 246 -6.63 3.00 12.75
C LEU A 246 -6.80 3.90 13.97
N HIS A 247 -8.04 4.19 14.33
CA HIS A 247 -8.39 4.96 15.52
C HIS A 247 -9.21 4.10 16.48
N LYS A 248 -9.16 4.42 17.77
CA LYS A 248 -9.95 3.70 18.77
C LYS A 248 -11.44 3.90 18.51
N ALA A 249 -12.16 2.79 18.37
CA ALA A 249 -13.61 2.73 18.31
C ALA A 249 -14.22 2.70 19.72
N GLU A 250 -15.53 2.92 19.82
CA GLU A 250 -16.26 2.93 21.10
C GLU A 250 -16.16 1.60 21.87
N ASP A 251 -16.01 0.49 21.16
CA ASP A 251 -15.86 -0.85 21.76
C ASP A 251 -14.43 -1.15 22.23
N GLY A 252 -13.51 -0.19 22.12
CA GLY A 252 -12.10 -0.30 22.52
C GLY A 252 -11.19 -0.98 21.49
N SER A 253 -11.72 -1.43 20.35
CA SER A 253 -10.92 -1.89 19.22
C SER A 253 -10.32 -0.74 18.42
N TRP A 254 -9.37 -1.03 17.56
CA TRP A 254 -8.82 -0.10 16.58
C TRP A 254 -9.48 -0.32 15.23
N MET A 255 -10.13 0.69 14.67
CA MET A 255 -10.83 0.59 13.39
C MET A 255 -10.40 1.71 12.44
N GLY A 256 -10.42 1.41 11.15
CA GLY A 256 -10.09 2.35 10.10
C GLY A 256 -10.48 1.81 8.73
N THR A 257 -10.73 2.71 7.80
CA THR A 257 -11.06 2.40 6.40
C THR A 257 -10.05 3.09 5.50
N THR A 258 -9.66 2.45 4.40
CA THR A 258 -8.71 3.02 3.44
C THR A 258 -9.14 4.42 3.00
N ALA A 259 -8.17 5.31 2.77
CA ALA A 259 -8.47 6.70 2.39
C ALA A 259 -9.18 6.83 1.03
N GLY A 260 -9.04 5.81 0.18
CA GLY A 260 -9.72 5.67 -1.10
C GLY A 260 -9.96 4.20 -1.44
N PRO A 261 -10.70 3.94 -2.54
CA PRO A 261 -10.88 2.59 -3.03
C PRO A 261 -9.54 2.00 -3.50
N MET A 262 -9.32 0.74 -3.20
CA MET A 262 -8.16 -0.03 -3.63
C MET A 262 -8.38 -0.55 -5.06
N ASP A 263 -7.29 -0.91 -5.72
CA ASP A 263 -7.37 -1.60 -7.01
C ASP A 263 -8.02 -2.97 -6.85
N GLU A 264 -8.53 -3.52 -7.94
CA GLU A 264 -9.10 -4.86 -7.91
C GLU A 264 -8.01 -5.92 -7.67
N GLY A 265 -8.39 -6.99 -6.97
CA GLY A 265 -7.59 -8.19 -6.79
C GLY A 265 -6.83 -8.24 -5.47
N PHE A 266 -5.68 -8.90 -5.49
CA PHE A 266 -4.94 -9.26 -4.28
C PHE A 266 -3.90 -8.22 -3.89
N HIS A 267 -3.88 -7.88 -2.60
CA HIS A 267 -2.89 -6.99 -1.99
C HIS A 267 -2.29 -7.63 -0.74
N TYR A 268 -0.95 -7.62 -0.67
CA TYR A 268 -0.25 -7.88 0.58
C TYR A 268 -0.50 -6.73 1.56
N TYR A 269 -0.53 -7.04 2.86
CA TYR A 269 -0.51 -6.02 3.90
C TYR A 269 0.04 -6.55 5.23
N HIS A 270 0.38 -5.63 6.13
CA HIS A 270 0.71 -5.94 7.52
C HIS A 270 0.26 -4.84 8.47
N LEU A 271 0.31 -5.16 9.76
CA LEU A 271 0.04 -4.23 10.85
C LEU A 271 1.36 -3.69 11.41
N THR A 272 1.41 -2.39 11.67
CA THR A 272 2.41 -1.78 12.55
C THR A 272 1.74 -1.36 13.85
N ILE A 273 2.06 -2.03 14.95
CA ILE A 273 1.51 -1.77 16.29
C ILE A 273 2.65 -1.30 17.18
N ASP A 274 2.59 -0.04 17.62
CA ASP A 274 3.62 0.60 18.46
C ASP A 274 5.06 0.42 17.89
N GLY A 275 5.19 0.50 16.56
CA GLY A 275 6.44 0.33 15.81
C GLY A 275 6.85 -1.13 15.51
N GLY A 276 6.17 -2.14 16.08
CA GLY A 276 6.37 -3.55 15.74
C GLY A 276 5.56 -3.98 14.52
N VAL A 277 6.12 -4.84 13.67
CA VAL A 277 5.45 -5.34 12.45
C VAL A 277 4.84 -6.73 12.69
N PHE A 278 3.56 -6.89 12.39
CA PHE A 278 2.78 -8.10 12.63
C PHE A 278 1.89 -8.45 11.43
N ASN A 279 1.53 -9.72 11.30
CA ASN A 279 0.44 -10.11 10.42
C ASN A 279 -0.89 -9.87 11.12
N ASP A 280 -1.93 -9.60 10.34
CA ASP A 280 -3.29 -9.54 10.84
C ASP A 280 -3.75 -10.95 11.24
N PRO A 281 -4.10 -11.18 12.52
CA PRO A 281 -4.62 -12.46 12.96
C PRO A 281 -5.98 -12.82 12.33
N GLY A 282 -6.67 -11.86 11.69
CA GLY A 282 -7.93 -12.03 10.99
C GLY A 282 -7.82 -12.72 9.63
N THR A 283 -6.63 -12.74 9.00
CA THR A 283 -6.47 -13.24 7.61
C THR A 283 -5.52 -14.42 7.48
N GLU A 284 -5.64 -15.12 6.35
CA GLU A 284 -4.64 -16.07 5.87
C GLU A 284 -3.29 -15.40 5.61
N ASN A 285 -2.24 -16.22 5.47
CA ASN A 285 -0.87 -15.76 5.25
C ASN A 285 -0.34 -16.15 3.87
N TYR A 286 0.39 -15.24 3.25
CA TYR A 286 0.97 -15.38 1.92
C TYR A 286 2.45 -15.02 1.96
N TYR A 287 3.30 -15.79 1.30
CA TYR A 287 4.73 -15.48 1.30
C TYR A 287 5.02 -14.37 0.27
N GLY A 288 5.40 -13.21 0.76
CA GLY A 288 5.71 -11.98 0.02
C GLY A 288 6.64 -11.10 0.87
N SER A 289 7.35 -10.15 0.28
CA SER A 289 8.21 -9.24 1.05
C SER A 289 9.32 -9.93 1.85
N THR A 290 9.76 -11.11 1.40
CA THR A 290 10.72 -12.00 2.08
C THR A 290 10.24 -12.54 3.44
N ARG A 291 8.93 -12.49 3.70
CA ARG A 291 8.28 -12.98 4.91
C ARG A 291 6.91 -13.57 4.61
N TRP A 292 6.24 -14.08 5.64
CA TRP A 292 4.80 -14.33 5.55
C TRP A 292 4.08 -13.01 5.85
N GLU A 293 3.25 -12.58 4.92
CA GLU A 293 2.43 -11.36 4.95
C GLU A 293 0.95 -11.73 5.09
N SER A 294 0.14 -10.76 5.51
CA SER A 294 -1.32 -10.86 5.40
C SER A 294 -1.75 -10.54 3.97
N GLY A 295 -2.94 -11.01 3.57
CA GLY A 295 -3.48 -10.75 2.24
C GLY A 295 -4.94 -10.35 2.29
N ILE A 296 -5.33 -9.38 1.47
CA ILE A 296 -6.72 -8.97 1.26
C ILE A 296 -7.06 -9.05 -0.23
N GLU A 297 -8.29 -9.43 -0.55
CA GLU A 297 -8.78 -9.55 -1.93
C GLU A 297 -9.92 -8.56 -2.14
N ILE A 298 -9.70 -7.58 -3.01
CA ILE A 298 -10.73 -6.67 -3.51
C ILE A 298 -11.42 -7.39 -4.68
N PRO A 299 -12.75 -7.59 -4.65
CA PRO A 299 -13.45 -8.31 -5.72
C PRO A 299 -13.20 -7.66 -7.08
N ALA A 300 -12.65 -8.42 -8.03
CA ALA A 300 -12.47 -7.97 -9.40
C ALA A 300 -13.72 -8.26 -10.23
N HIS A 301 -14.07 -7.35 -11.15
CA HIS A 301 -15.19 -7.54 -12.06
C HIS A 301 -15.07 -8.80 -12.94
N ASP A 302 -13.85 -9.26 -13.21
CA ASP A 302 -13.52 -10.42 -14.04
C ASP A 302 -13.09 -11.66 -13.24
N ALA A 303 -13.38 -11.72 -11.94
CA ALA A 303 -12.90 -12.78 -11.05
C ALA A 303 -13.26 -14.23 -11.46
N ALA A 304 -14.24 -14.40 -12.35
CA ALA A 304 -14.71 -15.70 -12.82
C ALA A 304 -13.61 -16.59 -13.43
N PHE A 305 -12.54 -16.02 -14.01
CA PHE A 305 -11.49 -16.85 -14.63
C PHE A 305 -10.57 -17.54 -13.61
N TYR A 306 -10.49 -17.03 -12.38
CA TYR A 306 -9.71 -17.62 -11.28
C TYR A 306 -10.59 -18.08 -10.10
N ALA A 307 -11.91 -18.10 -10.29
CA ALA A 307 -12.84 -18.61 -9.30
C ALA A 307 -12.77 -20.14 -9.19
N GLU A 308 -13.05 -20.66 -8.00
CA GLU A 308 -13.31 -22.07 -7.77
C GLU A 308 -14.70 -22.41 -8.35
N ARG A 309 -14.70 -22.97 -9.56
CA ARG A 309 -15.90 -23.39 -10.30
C ARG A 309 -16.12 -24.89 -10.15
N ASP A 310 -17.35 -25.36 -10.31
CA ASP A 310 -17.66 -26.78 -10.42
C ASP A 310 -17.18 -27.35 -11.77
N VAL A 311 -15.87 -27.60 -11.87
CA VAL A 311 -15.17 -28.14 -13.03
C VAL A 311 -14.18 -29.23 -12.57
N PRO A 312 -13.70 -30.12 -13.47
CA PRO A 312 -12.63 -31.03 -13.11
C PRO A 312 -11.38 -30.25 -12.67
N HIS A 313 -10.85 -30.59 -11.49
CA HIS A 313 -9.65 -29.94 -10.93
C HIS A 313 -8.38 -30.78 -11.11
N GLY A 314 -7.28 -30.11 -11.40
CA GLY A 314 -5.93 -30.65 -11.40
C GLY A 314 -5.35 -30.79 -9.99
N ASN A 315 -4.17 -31.40 -9.89
CA ASN A 315 -3.47 -31.55 -8.61
C ASN A 315 -2.33 -30.55 -8.51
N VAL A 316 -2.17 -29.87 -7.36
CA VAL A 316 -0.97 -29.10 -7.02
C VAL A 316 -0.12 -29.93 -6.06
N GLN A 317 0.99 -30.48 -6.57
CA GLN A 317 1.81 -31.45 -5.84
C GLN A 317 3.12 -30.82 -5.37
N GLN A 318 3.38 -30.88 -4.06
CA GLN A 318 4.69 -30.52 -3.52
C GLN A 318 5.69 -31.65 -3.79
N ILE A 319 6.81 -31.34 -4.41
CA ILE A 319 7.94 -32.25 -4.59
C ILE A 319 9.18 -31.75 -3.86
N LEU A 320 10.06 -32.69 -3.52
CA LEU A 320 11.41 -32.42 -3.04
C LEU A 320 12.40 -33.04 -4.02
N PHE A 321 13.38 -32.26 -4.47
CA PHE A 321 14.46 -32.74 -5.33
C PHE A 321 15.81 -32.32 -4.75
N TRP A 322 16.81 -33.18 -4.89
CA TRP A 322 18.16 -32.88 -4.46
C TRP A 322 18.85 -32.00 -5.50
N SER A 323 19.23 -30.79 -5.10
CA SER A 323 20.02 -29.88 -5.93
C SER A 323 21.50 -30.08 -5.63
N ARG A 324 22.26 -30.54 -6.63
CA ARG A 324 23.70 -30.81 -6.47
C ARG A 324 24.51 -29.51 -6.42
N SER A 325 24.13 -28.53 -7.23
CA SER A 325 24.75 -27.22 -7.30
C SER A 325 24.57 -26.39 -6.02
N THR A 326 23.49 -26.60 -5.27
CA THR A 326 23.22 -25.89 -4.00
C THR A 326 23.36 -26.76 -2.73
N ASP A 327 23.77 -28.02 -2.91
CA ASP A 327 24.01 -29.04 -1.89
C ASP A 327 22.87 -29.14 -0.84
N ARG A 328 21.62 -29.15 -1.32
CA ARG A 328 20.44 -29.22 -0.46
C ARG A 328 19.21 -29.77 -1.17
N LEU A 329 18.24 -30.23 -0.39
CA LEU A 329 16.88 -30.43 -0.90
C LEU A 329 16.24 -29.09 -1.23
N ARG A 330 15.64 -29.01 -2.41
CA ARG A 330 14.82 -27.91 -2.88
C ARG A 330 13.38 -28.36 -3.07
N LYS A 331 12.47 -27.40 -2.94
CA LYS A 331 11.03 -27.60 -3.09
C LYS A 331 10.55 -27.01 -4.40
N ALA A 332 9.63 -27.71 -5.05
CA ALA A 332 8.83 -27.16 -6.14
C ALA A 332 7.38 -27.63 -6.00
N PHE A 333 6.45 -26.88 -6.59
CA PHE A 333 5.06 -27.25 -6.77
C PHE A 333 4.80 -27.57 -8.23
N VAL A 334 4.13 -28.69 -8.49
CA VAL A 334 3.81 -29.16 -9.83
C VAL A 334 2.30 -29.28 -9.96
N TYR A 335 1.70 -28.44 -10.80
CA TYR A 335 0.32 -28.58 -11.25
C TYR A 335 0.24 -29.63 -12.36
N THR A 336 -0.61 -30.64 -12.19
CA THR A 336 -0.98 -31.60 -13.24
C THR A 336 -2.44 -31.45 -13.63
N PRO A 337 -2.79 -31.47 -14.94
CA PRO A 337 -4.14 -31.19 -15.39
C PRO A 337 -5.17 -32.26 -14.95
N PRO A 338 -6.48 -31.96 -14.92
CA PRO A 338 -7.51 -32.81 -14.30
C PRO A 338 -7.59 -34.26 -14.82
N GLN A 339 -7.17 -34.49 -16.06
CA GLN A 339 -7.15 -35.81 -16.68
C GLN A 339 -5.82 -36.57 -16.53
N TYR A 340 -4.84 -36.00 -15.82
CA TYR A 340 -3.48 -36.53 -15.75
C TYR A 340 -3.49 -37.99 -15.29
N GLU A 341 -4.18 -38.33 -14.20
CA GLU A 341 -4.25 -39.72 -13.69
C GLU A 341 -5.22 -40.63 -14.44
N LYS A 342 -6.02 -40.09 -15.35
CA LYS A 342 -7.01 -40.85 -16.11
C LYS A 342 -6.45 -41.47 -17.40
N ASN A 343 -5.23 -41.08 -17.81
CA ASN A 343 -4.64 -41.54 -19.06
C ASN A 343 -3.10 -41.59 -19.01
N LYS A 344 -2.49 -42.11 -20.08
CA LYS A 344 -1.04 -42.18 -20.27
C LYS A 344 -0.48 -41.07 -21.19
N LYS A 345 -1.27 -40.02 -21.48
CA LYS A 345 -0.86 -38.89 -22.34
C LYS A 345 0.36 -38.22 -21.69
N LYS A 346 1.27 -37.75 -22.54
CA LYS A 346 2.39 -36.89 -22.15
C LYS A 346 2.02 -35.43 -22.41
N TYR A 347 2.45 -34.53 -21.54
CA TYR A 347 2.01 -33.15 -21.50
C TYR A 347 3.19 -32.18 -21.73
N PRO A 348 2.98 -31.05 -22.43
CA PRO A 348 3.92 -29.94 -22.38
C PRO A 348 4.11 -29.40 -20.95
N VAL A 349 5.17 -28.64 -20.72
CA VAL A 349 5.51 -28.10 -19.39
C VAL A 349 5.80 -26.61 -19.46
N LEU A 350 5.13 -25.82 -18.63
CA LEU A 350 5.45 -24.43 -18.34
C LEU A 350 6.21 -24.35 -17.01
N TYR A 351 7.40 -23.76 -17.02
CA TYR A 351 8.12 -23.37 -15.81
C TYR A 351 7.77 -21.91 -15.50
N LEU A 352 7.15 -21.67 -14.34
CA LEU A 352 6.51 -20.39 -13.99
C LEU A 352 7.13 -19.79 -12.72
N GLN A 353 7.87 -18.69 -12.88
CA GLN A 353 8.68 -18.08 -11.83
C GLN A 353 8.02 -16.88 -11.15
N HIS A 354 8.20 -16.79 -9.83
CA HIS A 354 7.73 -15.70 -8.98
C HIS A 354 8.68 -14.49 -8.98
N GLY A 355 8.32 -13.40 -8.30
CA GLY A 355 9.11 -12.19 -8.20
C GLY A 355 10.02 -12.13 -6.98
N TRP A 356 10.69 -10.98 -6.79
CA TRP A 356 11.43 -10.70 -5.57
C TRP A 356 10.49 -10.65 -4.36
N GLY A 357 10.96 -11.10 -3.20
CA GLY A 357 10.17 -11.14 -1.97
C GLY A 357 9.28 -12.38 -1.85
N GLU A 358 9.15 -13.17 -2.91
CA GLU A 358 8.24 -14.29 -3.01
C GLU A 358 8.99 -15.63 -3.03
N ASN A 359 8.27 -16.74 -3.16
CA ASN A 359 8.84 -18.07 -3.23
C ASN A 359 7.95 -19.04 -4.05
N GLU A 360 8.22 -20.34 -3.98
CA GLU A 360 7.52 -21.39 -4.74
C GLU A 360 6.00 -21.49 -4.47
N TYR A 361 5.48 -20.81 -3.45
CA TYR A 361 4.06 -20.81 -3.11
C TYR A 361 3.25 -19.80 -3.95
N ALA A 362 3.91 -18.78 -4.46
CA ALA A 362 3.25 -17.56 -4.92
C ALA A 362 2.22 -17.79 -6.03
N TRP A 363 2.59 -18.57 -7.04
CA TRP A 363 1.74 -18.79 -8.21
C TRP A 363 0.53 -19.67 -7.95
N TRP A 364 0.64 -20.72 -7.13
CA TRP A 364 -0.50 -21.59 -6.85
C TRP A 364 -1.41 -21.01 -5.76
N ASN A 365 -0.87 -20.23 -4.83
CA ASN A 365 -1.62 -19.63 -3.74
C ASN A 365 -2.24 -18.29 -4.18
N GLN A 366 -1.58 -17.15 -3.92
CA GLN A 366 -2.11 -15.83 -4.31
C GLN A 366 -2.20 -15.62 -5.83
N GLY A 367 -1.49 -16.40 -6.64
CA GLY A 367 -1.58 -16.38 -8.11
C GLY A 367 -2.70 -17.23 -8.71
N HIS A 368 -3.37 -18.09 -7.93
CA HIS A 368 -4.45 -18.97 -8.40
C HIS A 368 -4.16 -19.76 -9.69
N ALA A 369 -2.88 -20.09 -9.96
CA ALA A 369 -2.47 -20.69 -11.23
C ALA A 369 -3.23 -21.99 -11.54
N ASN A 370 -3.48 -22.84 -10.53
CA ASN A 370 -4.25 -24.07 -10.71
C ASN A 370 -5.70 -23.79 -11.15
N LEU A 371 -6.38 -22.84 -10.52
CA LEU A 371 -7.79 -22.52 -10.85
C LEU A 371 -7.90 -21.89 -12.23
N ILE A 372 -6.97 -20.99 -12.59
CA ILE A 372 -6.90 -20.39 -13.93
C ILE A 372 -6.73 -21.49 -14.98
N MET A 373 -5.81 -22.43 -14.73
CA MET A 373 -5.54 -23.54 -15.62
C MET A 373 -6.73 -24.51 -15.73
N ASP A 374 -7.37 -24.88 -14.62
CA ASP A 374 -8.56 -25.72 -14.60
C ASP A 374 -9.70 -25.09 -15.43
N ASN A 375 -9.97 -23.81 -15.20
CA ASN A 375 -11.03 -23.08 -15.88
C ASN A 375 -10.77 -22.94 -17.39
N LEU A 376 -9.53 -22.64 -17.78
CA LEU A 376 -9.14 -22.59 -19.19
C LEU A 376 -9.28 -23.96 -19.89
N ILE A 377 -8.95 -25.06 -19.20
CA ILE A 377 -9.10 -26.43 -19.72
C ILE A 377 -10.58 -26.79 -19.85
N ALA A 378 -11.38 -26.51 -18.83
CA ALA A 378 -12.81 -26.78 -18.81
C ALA A 378 -13.56 -26.00 -19.90
N ASP A 379 -13.16 -24.74 -20.15
CA ASP A 379 -13.69 -23.90 -21.22
C ASP A 379 -13.15 -24.27 -22.62
N GLY A 380 -12.26 -25.27 -22.72
CA GLY A 380 -11.67 -25.71 -23.99
C GLY A 380 -10.75 -24.67 -24.65
N LYS A 381 -10.25 -23.69 -23.89
CA LYS A 381 -9.41 -22.60 -24.40
C LYS A 381 -7.95 -23.01 -24.58
N ILE A 382 -7.51 -24.04 -23.85
CA ILE A 382 -6.13 -24.55 -23.92
C ILE A 382 -6.09 -26.07 -24.06
N GLU A 383 -5.09 -26.57 -24.79
CA GLU A 383 -4.69 -27.97 -24.64
C GLU A 383 -4.02 -28.14 -23.26
N PRO A 384 -4.32 -29.21 -22.51
CA PRO A 384 -3.84 -29.33 -21.14
C PRO A 384 -2.33 -29.50 -21.04
N PHE A 385 -1.68 -28.82 -20.09
CA PHE A 385 -0.24 -28.88 -19.84
C PHE A 385 0.10 -28.80 -18.35
N ILE A 386 1.33 -29.19 -17.99
CA ILE A 386 1.87 -29.16 -16.62
C ILE A 386 2.44 -27.77 -16.32
N VAL A 387 2.30 -27.29 -15.08
CA VAL A 387 2.96 -26.06 -14.61
C VAL A 387 3.89 -26.40 -13.44
N VAL A 388 5.14 -25.96 -13.48
CA VAL A 388 6.16 -26.18 -12.44
C VAL A 388 6.56 -24.82 -11.85
N MET A 389 6.48 -24.71 -10.53
CA MET A 389 6.74 -23.48 -9.76
C MET A 389 7.78 -23.80 -8.69
N THR A 390 8.92 -23.10 -8.67
CA THR A 390 10.02 -23.35 -7.72
C THR A 390 10.59 -22.03 -7.19
N TYR A 391 11.37 -22.10 -6.11
CA TYR A 391 12.06 -20.92 -5.59
C TYR A 391 13.17 -20.48 -6.55
N GLY A 392 13.04 -19.26 -7.09
CA GLY A 392 13.98 -18.64 -8.02
C GLY A 392 15.31 -18.20 -7.41
N MET A 393 15.49 -18.32 -6.09
CA MET A 393 16.71 -17.82 -5.40
C MET A 393 16.85 -16.28 -5.45
N THR A 394 15.73 -15.59 -5.64
CA THR A 394 15.64 -14.13 -5.81
C THR A 394 15.84 -13.33 -4.53
N ASN A 395 15.71 -13.95 -3.35
CA ASN A 395 15.71 -13.25 -2.06
C ASN A 395 17.07 -13.34 -1.34
N GLU A 396 18.02 -14.10 -1.89
CA GLU A 396 19.36 -14.24 -1.33
C GLU A 396 20.22 -13.01 -1.72
N GLY A 397 20.99 -12.46 -0.77
CA GLY A 397 21.89 -11.31 -1.02
C GLY A 397 21.38 -9.93 -0.60
N PHE A 398 20.10 -9.75 -0.29
CA PHE A 398 19.54 -8.51 0.26
C PHE A 398 19.59 -8.46 1.80
N ARG A 399 20.76 -8.70 2.40
CA ARG A 399 20.95 -8.52 3.84
C ARG A 399 21.25 -7.05 4.16
N PRO A 400 20.66 -6.47 5.24
CA PRO A 400 21.09 -5.17 5.73
C PRO A 400 22.61 -5.17 5.96
N GLY A 401 23.34 -4.30 5.27
CA GLY A 401 24.80 -4.18 5.36
C GLY A 401 25.61 -5.05 4.39
N ALA A 402 25.00 -5.84 3.52
CA ALA A 402 25.73 -6.48 2.42
C ALA A 402 26.16 -5.39 1.39
N PRO A 403 27.40 -5.43 0.87
CA PRO A 403 27.79 -4.55 -0.22
C PRO A 403 26.82 -4.76 -1.38
N ARG A 404 26.27 -3.67 -1.94
CA ARG A 404 25.46 -3.70 -3.18
C ARG A 404 26.31 -4.35 -4.28
N ALA A 405 26.19 -5.66 -4.46
CA ALA A 405 26.95 -6.38 -5.47
C ALA A 405 26.38 -6.08 -6.87
N ALA A 406 27.20 -5.41 -7.69
CA ALA A 406 27.27 -5.51 -9.15
C ALA A 406 25.98 -5.35 -9.99
N GLY A 407 25.15 -4.34 -9.70
CA GLY A 407 24.06 -3.94 -10.61
C GLY A 407 23.06 -5.07 -10.94
N ALA A 408 22.21 -4.86 -11.95
CA ALA A 408 21.18 -5.84 -12.32
C ALA A 408 21.75 -7.21 -12.73
N ARG A 409 22.98 -7.24 -13.28
CA ARG A 409 23.63 -8.46 -13.77
C ARG A 409 24.20 -9.34 -12.64
N GLY A 410 24.67 -8.74 -11.55
CA GLY A 410 25.13 -9.46 -10.36
C GLY A 410 24.00 -10.02 -9.50
N MET A 411 22.80 -9.45 -9.57
CA MET A 411 21.60 -9.97 -8.89
C MET A 411 21.01 -11.22 -9.57
N MET A 412 21.30 -11.44 -10.86
CA MET A 412 20.79 -12.55 -11.67
C MET A 412 21.70 -13.80 -11.62
N ASP A 413 22.97 -13.65 -11.24
CA ASP A 413 23.91 -14.75 -11.10
C ASP A 413 23.77 -15.42 -9.72
N ASN A 414 22.57 -15.96 -9.46
CA ASN A 414 22.21 -16.60 -8.20
C ASN A 414 22.29 -18.14 -8.27
N GLY A 415 22.78 -18.70 -9.39
CA GLY A 415 22.86 -20.15 -9.62
C GLY A 415 21.53 -20.82 -10.00
N PHE A 416 20.43 -20.08 -10.09
CA PHE A 416 19.12 -20.64 -10.39
C PHE A 416 19.03 -21.26 -11.80
N GLU A 417 19.76 -20.72 -12.79
CA GLU A 417 19.82 -21.32 -14.13
C GLU A 417 20.24 -22.79 -14.07
N THR A 418 21.31 -23.12 -13.33
CA THR A 418 21.80 -24.50 -13.16
C THR A 418 20.76 -25.37 -12.45
N VAL A 419 20.19 -24.86 -11.35
CA VAL A 419 19.15 -25.57 -10.58
C VAL A 419 17.95 -25.89 -11.45
N LEU A 420 17.49 -24.94 -12.26
CA LEU A 420 16.35 -25.12 -13.14
C LEU A 420 16.70 -26.07 -14.29
N CYS A 421 17.73 -25.74 -15.05
CA CYS A 421 17.98 -26.35 -16.35
C CYS A 421 18.61 -27.73 -16.25
N ASP A 422 19.55 -27.90 -15.32
CA ASP A 422 20.38 -29.10 -15.24
C ASP A 422 19.91 -30.07 -14.14
N GLU A 423 18.97 -29.65 -13.28
CA GLU A 423 18.51 -30.45 -12.14
C GLU A 423 16.97 -30.60 -12.11
N LEU A 424 16.22 -29.51 -12.06
CA LEU A 424 14.76 -29.57 -11.94
C LEU A 424 14.08 -30.05 -13.22
N ILE A 425 14.49 -29.56 -14.40
CA ILE A 425 13.94 -30.04 -15.68
C ILE A 425 14.14 -31.56 -15.85
N PRO A 426 15.37 -32.11 -15.68
CA PRO A 426 15.57 -33.57 -15.70
C PRO A 426 14.75 -34.32 -14.65
N TYR A 427 14.59 -33.77 -13.45
CA TYR A 427 13.76 -34.37 -12.41
C TYR A 427 12.29 -34.45 -12.88
N VAL A 428 11.73 -33.35 -13.38
CA VAL A 428 10.33 -33.31 -13.83
C VAL A 428 10.11 -34.25 -15.01
N ASP A 429 11.01 -34.26 -15.99
CA ASP A 429 10.91 -35.12 -17.18
C ASP A 429 11.03 -36.62 -16.86
N SER A 430 11.67 -36.99 -15.74
CA SER A 430 11.80 -38.39 -15.29
C SER A 430 10.68 -38.85 -14.35
N HIS A 431 10.03 -37.94 -13.63
CA HIS A 431 9.00 -38.26 -12.63
C HIS A 431 7.58 -37.95 -13.09
N PHE A 432 7.41 -37.10 -14.11
CA PHE A 432 6.12 -36.75 -14.68
C PHE A 432 6.03 -37.16 -16.16
N ARG A 433 4.80 -37.34 -16.66
CA ARG A 433 4.53 -37.68 -18.06
C ARG A 433 4.68 -36.43 -18.93
N THR A 434 5.91 -36.01 -19.20
CA THR A 434 6.20 -34.82 -20.00
C THR A 434 6.51 -35.14 -21.46
N VAL A 435 6.29 -34.17 -22.35
CA VAL A 435 6.90 -34.14 -23.68
C VAL A 435 8.23 -33.37 -23.56
N ALA A 436 9.31 -34.10 -23.27
CA ALA A 436 10.65 -33.55 -23.06
C ALA A 436 11.31 -33.04 -24.35
N LYS A 437 10.73 -32.01 -24.98
CA LYS A 437 11.21 -31.36 -26.20
C LYS A 437 11.08 -29.85 -26.05
N LYS A 438 12.02 -29.11 -26.65
CA LYS A 438 12.03 -27.65 -26.69
C LYS A 438 10.66 -27.03 -27.01
N ASP A 439 10.06 -27.46 -28.11
CA ASP A 439 8.79 -26.91 -28.60
C ASP A 439 7.58 -27.23 -27.67
N SER A 440 7.76 -28.13 -26.70
CA SER A 440 6.79 -28.48 -25.67
C SER A 440 7.20 -28.02 -24.27
N ARG A 441 8.17 -27.09 -24.19
CA ARG A 441 8.62 -26.49 -22.94
C ARG A 441 8.57 -24.96 -23.04
N ALA A 442 7.96 -24.35 -22.03
CA ALA A 442 7.83 -22.91 -21.90
C ALA A 442 8.48 -22.43 -20.60
N MET A 443 8.94 -21.19 -20.58
CA MET A 443 9.33 -20.50 -19.36
C MET A 443 8.66 -19.13 -19.33
N ALA A 444 8.08 -18.79 -18.18
CA ALA A 444 7.52 -17.48 -17.93
C ALA A 444 7.79 -17.05 -16.49
N GLY A 445 7.78 -15.75 -16.22
CA GLY A 445 7.93 -15.28 -14.86
C GLY A 445 7.48 -13.83 -14.67
N LEU A 446 7.14 -13.51 -13.42
CA LEU A 446 6.74 -12.16 -13.03
C LEU A 446 7.92 -11.36 -12.47
N SER A 447 7.97 -10.06 -12.73
CA SER A 447 8.96 -9.14 -12.15
C SER A 447 10.40 -9.66 -12.27
N MET A 448 11.12 -9.86 -11.16
CA MET A 448 12.46 -10.49 -11.13
C MET A 448 12.48 -11.88 -11.77
N GLY A 449 11.45 -12.72 -11.58
CA GLY A 449 11.34 -14.01 -12.27
C GLY A 449 11.13 -13.87 -13.79
N GLY A 450 10.59 -12.74 -14.24
CA GLY A 450 10.57 -12.39 -15.66
C GLY A 450 11.97 -12.05 -16.17
N MET A 451 12.77 -11.32 -15.39
CA MET A 451 14.17 -11.06 -15.75
C MET A 451 15.03 -12.34 -15.72
N GLU A 452 14.78 -13.26 -14.79
CA GLU A 452 15.36 -14.62 -14.79
C GLU A 452 14.95 -15.37 -16.06
N THR A 453 13.67 -15.33 -16.41
CA THR A 453 13.15 -15.93 -17.65
C THR A 453 13.85 -15.37 -18.88
N HIS A 454 14.00 -14.04 -18.98
CA HIS A 454 14.72 -13.38 -20.08
C HIS A 454 16.14 -13.91 -20.20
N SER A 455 16.89 -13.90 -19.10
CA SER A 455 18.29 -14.33 -19.08
C SER A 455 18.44 -15.82 -19.44
N ILE A 456 17.66 -16.70 -18.80
CA ILE A 456 17.76 -18.15 -18.95
C ILE A 456 17.34 -18.61 -20.34
N THR A 457 16.27 -18.04 -20.91
CA THR A 457 15.79 -18.45 -22.25
C THR A 457 16.73 -18.02 -23.37
N LEU A 458 17.53 -16.96 -23.17
CA LEU A 458 18.59 -16.56 -24.11
C LEU A 458 19.88 -17.37 -23.91
N ALA A 459 20.20 -17.76 -22.67
CA ALA A 459 21.36 -18.59 -22.35
C ALA A 459 21.16 -20.06 -22.75
N ARG A 460 19.93 -20.57 -22.63
CA ARG A 460 19.54 -21.98 -22.87
C ARG A 460 18.43 -22.11 -23.93
N PRO A 461 18.58 -21.54 -25.13
CA PRO A 461 17.53 -21.53 -26.16
C PRO A 461 17.22 -22.93 -26.72
N GLU A 462 18.06 -23.93 -26.46
CA GLU A 462 17.82 -25.33 -26.79
C GLU A 462 16.74 -25.98 -25.90
N LEU A 463 16.46 -25.43 -24.71
CA LEU A 463 15.53 -26.02 -23.75
C LEU A 463 14.09 -25.51 -23.89
N PHE A 464 13.90 -24.27 -24.32
CA PHE A 464 12.61 -23.58 -24.27
C PHE A 464 12.14 -23.12 -25.65
N GLY A 465 10.89 -23.39 -25.98
CA GLY A 465 10.24 -22.94 -27.22
C GLY A 465 9.36 -21.70 -27.03
N TRP A 466 8.95 -21.36 -25.81
CA TRP A 466 7.95 -20.32 -25.54
C TRP A 466 8.35 -19.46 -24.35
N TYR A 467 8.35 -18.14 -24.51
CA TYR A 467 8.88 -17.19 -23.54
C TYR A 467 7.78 -16.24 -23.05
N GLY A 468 7.68 -16.00 -21.75
CA GLY A 468 6.69 -15.10 -21.15
C GLY A 468 7.28 -14.14 -20.12
N LEU A 469 7.22 -12.83 -20.36
CA LEU A 469 7.66 -11.81 -19.41
C LEU A 469 6.44 -11.07 -18.84
N LEU A 470 6.19 -11.22 -17.54
CA LEU A 470 5.01 -10.66 -16.87
C LEU A 470 5.45 -9.52 -15.95
N SER A 471 5.31 -8.27 -16.39
CA SER A 471 5.91 -7.10 -15.74
C SER A 471 7.42 -7.27 -15.49
N GLY A 472 8.11 -7.98 -16.37
CA GLY A 472 9.47 -8.50 -16.16
C GLY A 472 10.50 -8.09 -17.21
N GLY A 473 10.25 -6.98 -17.92
CA GLY A 473 11.08 -6.50 -19.02
C GLY A 473 10.53 -6.87 -20.41
N THR A 474 11.37 -6.79 -21.43
CA THR A 474 11.01 -6.99 -22.84
C THR A 474 12.12 -7.74 -23.57
N TYR A 475 11.78 -8.44 -24.66
CA TYR A 475 12.76 -8.86 -25.66
C TYR A 475 12.80 -7.86 -26.82
N ASN A 476 13.94 -7.76 -27.49
CA ASN A 476 14.02 -7.17 -28.82
C ASN A 476 14.33 -8.23 -29.89
N PRO A 477 14.04 -7.97 -31.19
CA PRO A 477 14.25 -8.94 -32.27
C PRO A 477 15.66 -9.50 -32.38
N ASP A 478 16.68 -8.68 -32.14
CA ASP A 478 18.08 -9.09 -32.28
C ASP A 478 18.52 -10.09 -31.21
N GLU A 479 17.94 -10.01 -30.01
CA GLU A 479 18.18 -10.97 -28.93
C GLU A 479 17.64 -12.36 -29.27
N VAL A 480 16.47 -12.44 -29.91
CA VAL A 480 15.75 -13.71 -30.08
C VAL A 480 15.94 -14.38 -31.44
N LYS A 481 16.57 -13.71 -32.42
CA LYS A 481 16.70 -14.24 -33.80
C LYS A 481 17.40 -15.59 -33.91
N SER A 482 18.37 -15.89 -33.04
CA SER A 482 19.12 -17.15 -33.05
C SER A 482 18.50 -18.22 -32.15
N THR A 483 17.48 -17.88 -31.35
CA THR A 483 16.95 -18.80 -30.35
C THR A 483 16.03 -19.84 -30.97
N GLY A 484 15.38 -19.55 -32.11
CA GLY A 484 14.37 -20.42 -32.69
C GLY A 484 13.10 -20.54 -31.84
N VAL A 485 12.77 -19.47 -31.09
CA VAL A 485 11.55 -19.35 -30.27
C VAL A 485 10.28 -19.50 -31.14
N LYS A 486 9.25 -20.15 -30.59
CA LYS A 486 7.93 -20.39 -31.21
C LYS A 486 6.91 -19.32 -30.85
N GLY A 487 7.03 -18.71 -29.68
CA GLY A 487 6.15 -17.63 -29.26
C GLY A 487 6.72 -16.82 -28.09
N ILE A 488 6.43 -15.51 -28.10
CA ILE A 488 6.84 -14.57 -27.05
C ILE A 488 5.60 -13.83 -26.53
N PHE A 489 5.40 -13.85 -25.22
CA PHE A 489 4.35 -13.09 -24.54
C PHE A 489 4.96 -12.03 -23.64
N LEU A 490 4.53 -10.78 -23.77
CA LEU A 490 4.95 -9.65 -22.95
C LEU A 490 3.72 -9.00 -22.31
N SER A 491 3.79 -8.68 -21.02
CA SER A 491 2.67 -8.02 -20.36
C SER A 491 3.06 -7.09 -19.21
N CYS A 492 2.16 -6.19 -18.84
CA CYS A 492 2.20 -5.43 -17.58
C CYS A 492 0.79 -4.90 -17.23
N GLY A 493 0.65 -4.25 -16.07
CA GLY A 493 -0.52 -3.46 -15.71
C GLY A 493 -0.52 -2.09 -16.40
N SER A 494 -1.71 -1.50 -16.56
CA SER A 494 -1.87 -0.17 -17.18
C SER A 494 -1.26 0.96 -16.35
N LYS A 495 -1.08 0.76 -15.04
CA LYS A 495 -0.43 1.71 -14.13
C LYS A 495 1.09 1.53 -14.05
N GLU A 496 1.65 0.63 -14.84
CA GLU A 496 3.10 0.43 -14.98
C GLU A 496 3.64 1.19 -16.22
N ASN A 497 4.37 0.51 -17.13
CA ASN A 497 4.86 1.09 -18.38
C ASN A 497 4.26 0.37 -19.61
N PRO A 498 2.95 0.51 -19.87
CA PRO A 498 2.25 -0.24 -20.92
C PRO A 498 2.73 0.10 -22.33
N ASP A 499 3.19 1.32 -22.57
CA ASP A 499 3.65 1.75 -23.89
C ASP A 499 4.94 1.04 -24.31
N GLN A 500 5.83 0.75 -23.34
CA GLN A 500 7.04 -0.05 -23.60
C GLN A 500 6.69 -1.48 -24.01
N ILE A 501 5.71 -2.11 -23.35
CA ILE A 501 5.26 -3.46 -23.68
C ILE A 501 4.65 -3.51 -25.08
N ARG A 502 3.77 -2.55 -25.41
CA ARG A 502 3.15 -2.45 -26.74
C ARG A 502 4.21 -2.25 -27.84
N ALA A 503 5.16 -1.33 -27.63
CA ALA A 503 6.22 -1.06 -28.59
C ALA A 503 7.12 -2.29 -28.83
N ALA A 504 7.53 -2.99 -27.78
CA ALA A 504 8.38 -4.18 -27.90
C ALA A 504 7.64 -5.34 -28.60
N ALA A 505 6.37 -5.58 -28.27
CA ALA A 505 5.57 -6.61 -28.93
C ALA A 505 5.40 -6.31 -30.43
N ASN A 506 5.11 -5.06 -30.80
CA ASN A 506 5.01 -4.64 -32.20
C ASN A 506 6.34 -4.83 -32.94
N ALA A 507 7.47 -4.43 -32.35
CA ALA A 507 8.78 -4.61 -32.96
C ALA A 507 9.12 -6.09 -33.22
N LEU A 508 8.73 -7.01 -32.31
CA LEU A 508 8.87 -8.45 -32.51
C LEU A 508 7.97 -8.96 -33.64
N GLN A 509 6.73 -8.50 -33.72
CA GLN A 509 5.80 -8.85 -34.79
C GLN A 509 6.28 -8.36 -36.16
N ASP A 510 6.77 -7.12 -36.23
CA ASP A 510 7.33 -6.52 -37.45
C ASP A 510 8.58 -7.28 -37.95
N ALA A 511 9.34 -7.86 -37.02
CA ALA A 511 10.47 -8.74 -37.33
C ALA A 511 10.08 -10.20 -37.65
N GLY A 512 8.78 -10.52 -37.68
CA GLY A 512 8.25 -11.83 -38.08
C GLY A 512 8.16 -12.86 -36.95
N PHE A 513 8.34 -12.46 -35.68
CA PHE A 513 8.13 -13.37 -34.55
C PHE A 513 6.64 -13.46 -34.18
N ASN A 514 6.22 -14.64 -33.75
CA ASN A 514 4.92 -14.83 -33.10
C ASN A 514 4.97 -14.22 -31.69
N ALA A 515 4.69 -12.92 -31.58
CA ALA A 515 4.72 -12.19 -30.32
C ALA A 515 3.34 -11.60 -29.97
N ARG A 516 3.04 -11.50 -28.68
CA ARG A 516 1.82 -10.86 -28.16
C ARG A 516 2.15 -9.95 -26.98
N GLY A 517 1.71 -8.70 -27.05
CA GLY A 517 1.69 -7.77 -25.93
C GLY A 517 0.32 -7.74 -25.26
N TYR A 518 0.27 -7.67 -23.94
CA TYR A 518 -0.96 -7.56 -23.15
C TYR A 518 -0.84 -6.52 -22.05
N VAL A 519 -1.88 -5.72 -21.84
CA VAL A 519 -1.95 -4.74 -20.75
C VAL A 519 -3.17 -5.07 -19.90
N SER A 520 -2.94 -5.31 -18.61
CA SER A 520 -4.01 -5.48 -17.62
C SER A 520 -4.51 -4.11 -17.20
N GLU A 521 -5.72 -3.76 -17.61
CA GLU A 521 -6.32 -2.45 -17.32
C GLU A 521 -6.68 -2.31 -15.84
N GLY A 522 -6.41 -1.13 -15.29
CA GLY A 522 -6.76 -0.77 -13.91
C GLY A 522 -5.81 -1.29 -12.84
N THR A 523 -4.75 -2.03 -13.20
CA THR A 523 -3.85 -2.69 -12.23
C THR A 523 -2.42 -2.18 -12.30
N ALA A 524 -1.68 -2.37 -11.21
CA ALA A 524 -0.27 -2.04 -11.07
C ALA A 524 0.61 -3.30 -10.98
N HIS A 525 1.77 -3.21 -10.33
CA HIS A 525 2.73 -4.30 -10.16
C HIS A 525 2.30 -5.29 -9.06
N GLU A 526 1.12 -5.88 -9.21
CA GLU A 526 0.44 -6.74 -8.22
C GLU A 526 -0.21 -7.98 -8.87
N PHE A 527 -0.69 -8.92 -8.05
CA PHE A 527 -1.10 -10.25 -8.53
C PHE A 527 -2.21 -10.27 -9.55
N LEU A 528 -3.16 -9.33 -9.53
CA LEU A 528 -4.22 -9.36 -10.54
C LEU A 528 -3.67 -9.15 -11.96
N THR A 529 -2.64 -8.31 -12.12
CA THR A 529 -1.89 -8.19 -13.38
C THR A 529 -1.37 -9.55 -13.80
N TRP A 530 -0.69 -10.27 -12.91
CA TRP A 530 -0.04 -11.53 -13.25
C TRP A 530 -1.02 -12.69 -13.45
N ARG A 531 -2.16 -12.70 -12.73
CA ARG A 531 -3.28 -13.63 -12.96
C ARG A 531 -3.86 -13.44 -14.36
N ARG A 532 -4.18 -12.21 -14.74
CA ARG A 532 -4.69 -11.86 -16.08
C ARG A 532 -3.66 -12.18 -17.16
N SER A 533 -2.38 -11.91 -16.91
CA SER A 533 -1.30 -12.29 -17.81
C SER A 533 -1.19 -13.80 -18.03
N LEU A 534 -1.30 -14.63 -16.97
CA LEU A 534 -1.31 -16.09 -17.13
C LEU A 534 -2.52 -16.55 -17.95
N TYR A 535 -3.69 -15.99 -17.66
CA TYR A 535 -4.93 -16.28 -18.39
C TYR A 535 -4.82 -15.97 -19.88
N GLU A 536 -4.17 -14.87 -20.26
CA GLU A 536 -3.98 -14.45 -21.65
C GLU A 536 -2.81 -15.15 -22.36
N MET A 537 -1.77 -15.54 -21.60
CA MET A 537 -0.57 -16.21 -22.11
C MET A 537 -0.83 -17.69 -22.38
N ALA A 538 -1.50 -18.39 -21.46
CA ALA A 538 -1.66 -19.84 -21.52
C ALA A 538 -2.29 -20.33 -22.85
N PRO A 539 -3.31 -19.66 -23.42
CA PRO A 539 -3.83 -20.03 -24.74
C PRO A 539 -2.84 -19.89 -25.88
N MET A 540 -1.87 -18.98 -25.80
CA MET A 540 -0.88 -18.80 -26.86
C MET A 540 0.12 -19.95 -26.91
N PHE A 541 0.46 -20.55 -25.77
CA PHE A 541 1.54 -21.52 -25.67
C PHE A 541 1.12 -22.91 -26.18
N PHE A 542 2.09 -23.61 -26.77
CA PHE A 542 1.96 -24.98 -27.30
C PHE A 542 0.90 -25.16 -28.40
N LYS A 543 0.39 -24.06 -28.99
CA LYS A 543 -0.41 -24.15 -30.22
C LYS A 543 0.45 -24.76 -31.34
N LYS A 544 -0.18 -25.66 -32.10
CA LYS A 544 0.44 -26.36 -33.23
C LYS A 544 0.49 -25.50 -34.48
#